data_AF-A0A7S3Y339-F1
#
_entry.id   AF-A0A7S3Y339-F1
#
_cell.length_a   1.000
_cell.length_b   1.000
_cell.length_c   1.000
_cell.angle_alpha   90.00
_cell.angle_beta   90.00
_cell.angle_gamma   90.00
#
_symmetry.space_group_name_H-M   'P 1'
#
loop_
_entity.id
_entity.type
_entity.pdbx_description
1 polymer ?
#
loop_
_entity_poly.entity_id
_entity_poly.type
_entity_poly.pdbx_seq_one_letter_code
_entity_poly.pdbx_strand_id
1 'polypeptide(L)'
;ITESSEGKRLYGQDFFNYRDLMEWHLVKLKSSLTGNIYTPWHAKPGFLTSHLAVSQSVERVLQLIDPSIALPYWDFVADAAKWGPDAVRRSPVLSGALLGSSFPAGGAGAGF
;
A
#
# COMPACT_ATOMS: atom_id res chain seq x y z
N ILE A 1 7.24 -10.57 -12.54
CA ILE A 1 7.48 -9.24 -11.95
C ILE A 1 8.26 -8.44 -12.99
N THR A 2 7.79 -7.23 -13.34
CA THR A 2 8.50 -6.36 -14.29
C THR A 2 9.64 -5.64 -13.57
N GLU A 3 10.86 -5.80 -14.08
CA GLU A 3 12.02 -5.06 -13.58
C GLU A 3 11.87 -3.56 -13.87
N SER A 4 12.44 -2.70 -13.01
CA SER A 4 12.25 -1.24 -13.09
C SER A 4 12.72 -0.66 -14.42
N SER A 5 13.87 -1.14 -14.93
CA SER A 5 14.42 -0.73 -16.23
C SER A 5 13.50 -1.10 -17.40
N GLU A 6 12.91 -2.30 -17.36
CA GLU A 6 11.98 -2.76 -18.37
C GLU A 6 10.66 -1.99 -18.32
N GLY A 7 10.14 -1.74 -17.11
CA GLY A 7 8.94 -0.94 -16.94
C GLY A 7 9.12 0.50 -17.42
N LYS A 8 10.29 1.11 -17.20
CA LYS A 8 10.62 2.44 -17.76
C LYS A 8 10.70 2.45 -19.27
N ARG A 9 11.16 1.36 -19.88
CA ARG A 9 11.19 1.18 -21.33
C ARG A 9 9.77 1.06 -21.91
N LEU A 10 8.85 0.40 -21.20
CA LEU A 10 7.48 0.14 -21.65
C LEU A 10 6.50 1.30 -21.36
N TYR A 11 6.60 1.90 -20.18
CA TYR A 11 5.59 2.82 -19.63
C TYR A 11 6.11 4.25 -19.41
N GLY A 12 7.37 4.52 -19.77
CA GLY A 12 7.99 5.83 -19.64
C GLY A 12 8.86 5.98 -18.38
N GLN A 13 9.68 7.04 -18.36
CA GLN A 13 10.74 7.22 -17.36
C GLN A 13 10.23 7.41 -15.93
N ASP A 14 8.97 7.84 -15.78
CA ASP A 14 8.32 8.04 -14.48
C ASP A 14 7.86 6.73 -13.83
N PHE A 15 7.95 5.60 -14.54
CA PHE A 15 7.61 4.29 -13.98
C PHE A 15 8.56 3.89 -12.85
N PHE A 16 7.98 3.34 -11.78
CA PHE A 16 8.69 2.59 -10.74
C PHE A 16 7.91 1.30 -10.43
N ASN A 17 8.62 0.23 -10.07
CA ASN A 17 7.94 -1.00 -9.67
C ASN A 17 7.71 -1.06 -8.14
N TYR A 18 7.02 -2.09 -7.66
CA TYR A 18 6.73 -2.23 -6.23
C TYR A 18 8.01 -2.31 -5.38
N ARG A 19 9.13 -2.83 -5.91
CA ARG A 19 10.40 -2.95 -5.18
C ARG A 19 11.01 -1.57 -4.96
N ASP A 20 11.01 -0.73 -5.99
CA ASP A 20 11.48 0.65 -5.90
C ASP A 20 10.69 1.44 -4.84
N LEU A 21 9.36 1.29 -4.83
CA LEU A 21 8.48 1.90 -3.83
C LEU A 21 8.78 1.41 -2.41
N MET A 22 8.97 0.09 -2.24
CA MET A 22 9.28 -0.51 -0.94
C MET A 22 10.65 -0.08 -0.43
N GLU A 23 11.68 -0.05 -1.28
CA GLU A 23 13.01 0.43 -0.92
C GLU A 23 12.96 1.89 -0.49
N TRP A 24 12.31 2.75 -1.29
CA TRP A 24 12.10 4.15 -0.95
C TRP A 24 11.40 4.29 0.41
N HIS A 25 10.30 3.58 0.63
CA HIS A 25 9.55 3.64 1.89
C HIS A 25 10.40 3.17 3.09
N LEU A 26 11.16 2.07 2.93
CA LEU A 26 12.05 1.56 3.96
C LEU A 26 13.18 2.54 4.30
N VAL A 27 13.75 3.23 3.32
CA VAL A 27 14.78 4.26 3.56
C VAL A 27 14.19 5.43 4.34
N LYS A 28 12.98 5.89 4.00
CA LYS A 28 12.29 6.98 4.74
C LYS A 28 11.85 6.55 6.14
N LEU A 29 11.41 5.30 6.30
CA LEU A 29 11.08 4.71 7.60
C LEU A 29 12.32 4.55 8.48
N LYS A 30 13.40 3.94 7.98
CA LYS A 30 14.66 3.75 8.72
C LYS A 30 15.23 5.07 9.18
N SER A 31 15.24 6.08 8.30
CA SER A 31 15.63 7.43 8.70
C SER A 31 14.80 7.91 9.91
N SER A 32 13.51 7.57 9.97
CA SER A 32 12.63 7.93 11.10
C SER A 32 12.87 7.08 12.36
N LEU A 33 13.30 5.81 12.20
CA LEU A 33 13.52 4.85 13.30
C LEU A 33 14.93 4.92 13.90
N THR A 34 15.95 5.32 13.14
CA THR A 34 17.35 5.39 13.61
C THR A 34 17.67 6.71 14.32
N GLY A 35 16.65 7.41 14.84
CA GLY A 35 16.83 8.68 15.54
C GLY A 35 17.27 9.85 14.65
N ASN A 36 17.21 9.72 13.32
CA ASN A 36 17.32 10.89 12.44
C ASN A 36 15.98 11.64 12.48
N ILE A 37 15.85 12.50 13.49
CA ILE A 37 14.67 13.31 13.83
C ILE A 37 14.20 14.26 12.71
N TYR A 38 14.95 14.34 11.61
CA TYR A 38 14.72 15.29 10.53
C TYR A 38 13.91 14.74 9.36
N THR A 39 13.49 13.47 9.39
CA THR A 39 12.57 12.98 8.36
C THR A 39 11.13 13.35 8.70
N PRO A 40 10.42 14.06 7.81
CA PRO A 40 9.03 14.44 8.03
C PRO A 40 8.02 13.33 7.71
N TRP A 41 8.48 12.12 7.33
CA TRP A 41 7.67 11.09 6.67
C TRP A 41 6.81 10.26 7.63
N HIS A 42 7.29 10.04 8.87
CA HIS A 42 6.59 9.27 9.91
C HIS A 42 6.70 9.98 11.27
N ALA A 43 5.67 9.85 12.12
CA ALA A 43 5.61 10.41 13.48
C ALA A 43 5.85 11.95 13.60
N LYS A 44 5.57 12.70 12.52
CA LYS A 44 5.73 14.15 12.42
C LYS A 44 4.55 14.77 11.62
N PRO A 45 4.34 16.10 11.66
CA PRO A 45 3.24 16.76 10.94
C PRO A 45 3.20 16.51 9.42
N GLY A 46 4.35 16.16 8.81
CA GLY A 46 4.43 15.82 7.39
C GLY A 46 3.83 14.45 7.02
N PHE A 47 3.48 13.60 7.99
CA PHE A 47 3.02 12.23 7.74
C PHE A 47 1.88 12.15 6.71
N LEU A 48 0.83 12.96 6.90
CA LEU A 48 -0.36 12.93 6.04
C LEU A 48 -0.06 13.41 4.62
N THR A 49 0.67 14.52 4.47
CA THR A 49 1.02 15.07 3.15
C THR A 49 2.00 14.16 2.42
N SER A 50 2.94 13.55 3.15
CA SER A 50 3.85 12.53 2.63
C SER A 50 3.11 11.30 2.11
N HIS A 51 2.15 10.74 2.85
CA HIS A 51 1.40 9.55 2.42
C HIS A 51 0.41 9.86 1.30
N LEU A 52 -0.14 11.08 1.26
CA LEU A 52 -0.93 11.56 0.12
C LEU A 52 -0.08 11.58 -1.16
N ALA A 53 1.14 12.13 -1.10
CA ALA A 53 2.06 12.15 -2.23
C ALA A 53 2.44 10.74 -2.71
N VAL A 54 2.64 9.80 -1.77
CA VAL A 54 2.86 8.38 -2.10
C VAL A 54 1.65 7.79 -2.83
N SER A 55 0.44 8.00 -2.30
CA SER A 55 -0.81 7.49 -2.91
C SER A 55 -0.99 8.02 -4.33
N GLN A 56 -0.77 9.32 -4.54
CA GLN A 56 -0.79 9.94 -5.87
C GLN A 56 0.28 9.37 -6.80
N SER A 57 1.47 9.07 -6.28
CA SER A 57 2.56 8.50 -7.09
C SER A 57 2.23 7.08 -7.54
N VAL A 58 1.62 6.26 -6.66
CA VAL A 58 1.17 4.91 -7.00
C VAL A 58 0.06 4.96 -8.04
N GLU A 59 -0.95 5.82 -7.85
CA GLU A 59 -2.03 5.99 -8.83
C GLU A 59 -1.49 6.38 -10.21
N ARG A 60 -0.61 7.39 -10.27
CA ARG A 60 0.00 7.84 -11.53
C ARG A 60 0.77 6.72 -12.23
N VAL A 61 1.56 5.93 -11.49
CA VAL A 61 2.29 4.82 -12.09
C VAL A 61 1.37 3.72 -12.60
N LEU A 62 0.27 3.42 -11.91
CA LEU A 62 -0.74 2.49 -12.42
C LEU A 62 -1.41 3.04 -13.70
N GLN A 63 -1.64 4.35 -13.75
CA GLN A 63 -2.22 5.03 -14.91
C GLN A 63 -1.28 5.10 -16.14
N LEU A 64 0.05 4.95 -15.95
CA LEU A 64 0.98 4.74 -17.07
C LEU A 64 0.77 3.40 -17.77
N ILE A 65 0.19 2.42 -17.08
CA ILE A 65 -0.13 1.09 -17.61
C ILE A 65 -1.57 1.07 -18.15
N ASP A 66 -2.52 1.51 -17.32
CA ASP A 66 -3.94 1.60 -17.66
C ASP A 66 -4.54 2.89 -17.08
N PRO A 67 -4.85 3.88 -17.94
CA PRO A 67 -5.33 5.19 -17.51
C PRO A 67 -6.72 5.16 -16.87
N SER A 68 -7.44 4.04 -16.92
CA SER A 68 -8.75 3.89 -16.27
C SER A 68 -8.66 3.56 -14.77
N ILE A 69 -7.47 3.21 -14.28
CA ILE A 69 -7.26 2.83 -12.88
C ILE A 69 -7.24 4.08 -11.98
N ALA A 70 -8.04 4.03 -10.92
CA ALA A 70 -7.91 4.87 -9.74
C ALA A 70 -7.45 4.01 -8.56
N LEU A 71 -6.69 4.59 -7.63
CA LEU A 71 -6.22 3.86 -6.45
C LEU A 71 -7.42 3.61 -5.50
N PRO A 72 -7.79 2.34 -5.25
CA PRO A 72 -8.89 2.04 -4.33
C PRO A 72 -8.48 2.34 -2.88
N TYR A 73 -9.48 2.59 -2.04
CA TYR A 73 -9.30 2.67 -0.58
C TYR A 73 -10.10 1.55 0.11
N TRP A 74 -9.69 1.22 1.34
CA TRP A 74 -10.43 0.28 2.19
C TRP A 74 -11.02 1.04 3.39
N ASP A 75 -12.35 1.04 3.48
CA ASP A 75 -13.06 1.50 4.67
C ASP A 75 -13.11 0.40 5.73
N PHE A 76 -12.03 0.27 6.49
CA PHE A 76 -11.95 -0.70 7.58
C PHE A 76 -12.89 -0.37 8.74
N VAL A 77 -13.38 0.86 8.85
CA VAL A 77 -14.35 1.25 9.90
C VAL A 77 -15.73 0.73 9.55
N ALA A 78 -16.16 0.84 8.29
CA ALA A 78 -17.41 0.24 7.82
C ALA A 78 -17.40 -1.29 7.98
N ASP A 79 -16.30 -1.94 7.62
CA ASP A 79 -16.15 -3.39 7.81
C ASP A 79 -16.18 -3.78 9.30
N ALA A 80 -15.49 -3.01 10.16
CA ALA A 80 -15.53 -3.21 11.61
C ALA A 80 -16.93 -3.00 12.20
N ALA A 81 -17.67 -1.99 11.73
CA ALA A 81 -19.04 -1.75 12.17
C ALA A 81 -19.99 -2.89 11.75
N LYS A 82 -19.75 -3.51 10.59
CA LYS A 82 -20.60 -4.58 10.04
C LYS A 82 -20.31 -5.96 10.64
N TRP A 83 -19.04 -6.28 10.88
CA TRP A 83 -18.61 -7.63 11.24
C TRP A 83 -17.86 -7.72 12.57
N GLY A 84 -17.58 -6.59 13.22
CA GLY A 84 -16.89 -6.56 14.50
C GLY A 84 -15.52 -7.25 14.43
N PRO A 85 -15.20 -8.15 15.39
CA PRO A 85 -13.94 -8.89 15.39
C PRO A 85 -13.67 -9.71 14.12
N ASP A 86 -14.71 -10.06 13.35
CA ASP A 86 -14.59 -10.84 12.11
C ASP A 86 -14.28 -9.98 10.87
N ALA A 87 -14.18 -8.65 10.99
CA ALA A 87 -14.08 -7.73 9.85
C ALA A 87 -12.96 -8.07 8.88
N VAL A 88 -11.76 -8.39 9.38
CA VAL A 88 -10.60 -8.77 8.54
C VAL A 88 -10.89 -10.07 7.77
N ARG A 89 -11.57 -11.04 8.38
CA ARG A 89 -11.90 -12.34 7.74
C ARG A 89 -12.99 -12.21 6.69
N ARG A 90 -13.95 -11.31 6.93
CA ARG A 90 -15.15 -11.16 6.10
C ARG A 90 -15.03 -10.05 5.06
N SER A 91 -14.02 -9.19 5.18
CA SER A 91 -13.78 -8.11 4.22
C SER A 91 -13.52 -8.67 2.82
N PRO A 92 -14.28 -8.21 1.80
CA PRO A 92 -14.01 -8.54 0.41
C PRO A 92 -12.61 -8.12 -0.03
N VAL A 93 -12.05 -7.06 0.56
CA VAL A 93 -10.69 -6.55 0.28
C VAL A 93 -9.64 -7.63 0.57
N LEU A 94 -9.82 -8.39 1.65
CA LEU A 94 -8.93 -9.47 2.10
C LEU A 94 -9.46 -10.85 1.73
N SER A 95 -10.27 -10.92 0.66
CA SER A 95 -10.73 -12.17 0.08
C SER A 95 -9.83 -12.61 -1.08
N GLY A 96 -9.98 -13.86 -1.51
CA GLY A 96 -9.26 -14.41 -2.66
C GLY A 96 -9.48 -13.67 -3.98
N ALA A 97 -10.52 -12.82 -4.08
CA ALA A 97 -10.85 -12.07 -5.29
C ALA A 97 -10.06 -10.76 -5.44
N LEU A 98 -9.54 -10.19 -4.34
CA LEU A 98 -8.83 -8.91 -4.35
C LEU A 98 -7.37 -9.09 -3.91
N LEU A 99 -7.06 -8.94 -2.62
CA LEU A 99 -5.67 -9.02 -2.13
C LEU A 99 -5.23 -10.43 -1.70
N GLY A 100 -6.13 -11.42 -1.78
CA GLY A 100 -5.89 -12.77 -1.26
C GLY A 100 -6.35 -12.92 0.18
N SER A 101 -6.65 -14.16 0.59
CA SER A 101 -7.05 -14.44 1.97
C SER A 101 -5.89 -14.21 2.94
N SER A 102 -6.06 -13.31 3.90
CA SER A 102 -5.06 -13.07 4.96
C SER A 102 -4.95 -14.23 5.97
N PHE A 103 -5.78 -15.27 5.83
CA PHE A 103 -5.79 -16.45 6.70
C PHE A 103 -5.48 -17.72 5.90
N PRO A 104 -4.69 -18.64 6.47
CA PRO A 104 -4.49 -19.95 5.87
C PRO A 104 -5.82 -20.71 5.78
N ALA A 105 -6.01 -21.46 4.70
CA ALA A 105 -7.18 -22.33 4.54
C ALA A 105 -7.26 -23.30 5.73
N GLY A 106 -8.31 -23.18 6.55
CA GLY A 106 -8.55 -24.02 7.73
C GLY A 106 -8.09 -23.46 9.08
N GLY A 107 -7.55 -22.24 9.15
CA GLY A 107 -7.12 -21.63 10.42
C GLY A 107 -8.29 -21.06 11.23
N ALA A 108 -8.65 -21.75 12.32
CA ALA A 108 -9.58 -21.25 13.33
C ALA A 108 -9.16 -19.84 13.84
N GLY A 109 -10.16 -19.04 14.19
CA GLY A 109 -10.05 -17.68 14.71
C GLY A 109 -8.98 -17.49 15.78
N ALA A 110 -7.79 -17.04 15.43
CA ALA A 110 -7.02 -16.22 16.36
C ALA A 110 -7.66 -14.82 16.29
N GLY A 111 -8.49 -14.52 17.29
CA GLY A 111 -8.94 -13.17 17.57
C GLY A 111 -7.75 -12.29 17.90
N PHE A 112 -7.86 -11.01 17.54
CA PHE A 112 -7.04 -9.95 18.12
C PHE A 112 -7.54 -9.63 19.53
#